data_AF-A0A1B3ZHZ8-F1
#
_entry.id   AF-A0A1B3ZHZ8-F1
#
_cell.length_a   1.000
_cell.length_b   1.000
_cell.length_c   1.000
_cell.angle_alpha   90.00
_cell.angle_beta   90.00
_cell.angle_gamma   90.00
#
_symmetry.space_group_name_H-M   'P 1'
#
loop_
_entity.id
_entity.type
_entity.pdbx_description
1 polymer ?
#
loop_
_entity_poly.entity_id
_entity_poly.type
_entity_poly.pdbx_seq_one_letter_code
_entity_poly.pdbx_strand_id
1 'polypeptide(L)'
;MLEHRLSTHEARERRFMETVFAAQSVPSGEALLDRIRCRGVSQVMQAQDLIAALQPYAAPLPATTLGYMLRCFFEGCRADMAFEELAILVLAERRLTPAARSLLRNSLDQRCRV
;
A
#
# COMPACT_ATOMS: atom_id res chain seq x y z
N MET A 1 13.57 -13.48 -7.17
CA MET A 1 12.78 -14.07 -6.08
C MET A 1 11.78 -13.02 -5.59
N LEU A 2 10.48 -13.32 -5.60
CA LEU A 2 9.39 -12.37 -5.30
C LEU A 2 9.44 -11.82 -3.87
N GLU A 3 9.78 -12.68 -2.91
CA GLU A 3 9.90 -12.32 -1.48
C GLU A 3 10.92 -11.19 -1.25
N HIS A 4 12.08 -11.26 -1.93
CA HIS A 4 13.09 -10.22 -1.85
C HIS A 4 12.61 -8.88 -2.45
N ARG A 5 11.73 -8.92 -3.46
CA ARG A 5 11.14 -7.70 -4.04
C ARG A 5 10.11 -7.07 -3.11
N LEU A 6 9.32 -7.89 -2.43
CA LEU A 6 8.35 -7.44 -1.42
C LEU A 6 9.05 -6.73 -0.26
N SER A 7 10.08 -7.33 0.33
CA SER A 7 10.81 -6.71 1.45
C SER A 7 11.54 -5.43 1.05
N THR A 8 12.10 -5.38 -0.16
CA THR A 8 12.75 -4.18 -0.69
C THR A 8 11.75 -3.05 -0.96
N HIS A 9 10.56 -3.39 -1.46
CA HIS A 9 9.49 -2.41 -1.67
C HIS A 9 9.06 -1.77 -0.36
N GLU A 10 8.74 -2.61 0.63
CA GLU A 10 8.27 -2.18 1.95
C GLU A 10 9.29 -1.27 2.65
N ALA A 11 10.57 -1.60 2.59
CA ALA A 11 11.63 -0.77 3.16
C ALA A 11 11.74 0.61 2.47
N ARG A 12 11.57 0.65 1.14
CA ARG A 12 11.64 1.90 0.36
C ARG A 12 10.44 2.80 0.64
N GLU A 13 9.25 2.21 0.69
CA GLU A 13 7.99 2.88 1.00
C GLU A 13 8.01 3.47 2.41
N ARG A 14 8.42 2.68 3.41
CA ARG A 14 8.56 3.15 4.79
C ARG A 14 9.47 4.36 4.90
N ARG A 15 10.65 4.30 4.30
CA ARG A 15 11.62 5.40 4.30
C ARG A 15 11.07 6.65 3.64
N PHE A 16 10.30 6.48 2.55
CA PHE A 16 9.63 7.60 1.88
C PHE A 16 8.60 8.25 2.80
N MET A 17 7.70 7.46 3.39
CA MET A 17 6.64 7.97 4.26
C MET A 17 7.20 8.66 5.51
N GLU A 18 8.22 8.08 6.15
CA GLU A 18 8.95 8.71 7.25
C GLU A 18 9.54 10.05 6.81
N THR A 19 10.17 10.11 5.64
CA THR A 19 10.75 11.35 5.14
C THR A 19 9.69 12.42 4.90
N VAL A 20 8.53 12.05 4.35
CA VAL A 20 7.44 12.98 4.00
C VAL A 20 6.72 13.50 5.25
N PHE A 21 6.52 12.65 6.26
CA PHE A 21 5.74 12.98 7.44
C PHE A 21 6.57 13.42 8.67
N ALA A 22 7.89 13.13 8.73
CA ALA A 22 8.74 13.52 9.87
C ALA A 22 8.84 15.04 10.13
N ALA A 23 8.53 15.87 9.14
CA ALA A 23 8.55 17.33 9.28
C ALA A 23 7.26 17.90 9.91
N GLN A 24 6.25 17.07 10.13
CA GLN A 24 4.94 17.48 10.61
C GLN A 24 4.74 17.01 12.04
N SER A 25 4.88 17.93 12.98
CA SER A 25 4.43 17.79 14.37
C SER A 25 2.89 17.85 14.48
N VAL A 26 2.19 17.27 13.50
CA VAL A 26 0.73 17.23 13.48
C VAL A 26 0.33 15.94 14.21
N PRO A 27 -0.50 15.99 15.27
CA PRO A 27 -0.90 14.81 16.04
C PRO A 27 -1.49 13.67 15.19
N SER A 28 -2.03 13.99 14.02
CA SER A 28 -2.56 13.03 13.05
C SER A 28 -1.50 12.33 12.20
N GLY A 29 -0.29 12.88 12.05
CA GLY A 29 0.77 12.35 11.19
C GLY A 29 1.31 11.00 11.67
N GLU A 30 1.57 10.87 12.97
CA GLU A 30 1.98 9.60 13.62
C GLU A 30 0.86 8.54 13.52
N ALA A 31 -0.40 8.90 13.81
CA ALA A 31 -1.52 7.98 13.69
C ALA A 31 -1.74 7.49 12.24
N LEU A 32 -1.49 8.36 11.25
CA LEU A 32 -1.53 8.00 9.83
C LEU A 32 -0.36 7.08 9.45
N LEU A 33 0.85 7.38 9.91
CA LEU A 33 2.04 6.53 9.75
C LEU A 33 1.81 5.13 10.33
N ASP A 34 1.29 5.06 11.55
CA ASP A 34 0.98 3.79 12.21
C ASP A 34 -0.10 3.01 11.46
N ARG A 35 -1.12 3.69 10.94
CA ARG A 35 -2.12 3.04 10.10
C ARG A 35 -1.54 2.47 8.81
N ILE A 36 -0.63 3.20 8.14
CA ILE A 36 0.09 2.73 6.95
C ILE A 36 0.94 1.51 7.31
N ARG A 37 1.69 1.57 8.43
CA ARG A 37 2.51 0.46 8.92
C ARG A 37 1.68 -0.80 9.21
N CYS A 38 0.58 -0.67 9.97
CA CYS A 38 -0.28 -1.80 10.30
C CYS A 38 -0.91 -2.45 9.07
N ARG A 39 -1.25 -1.65 8.04
CA ARG A 39 -1.77 -2.17 6.76
C ARG A 39 -0.69 -2.86 5.95
N GLY A 40 0.52 -2.31 5.90
CA GLY A 40 1.67 -2.95 5.25
C GLY A 40 1.94 -4.37 5.79
N VAL A 41 1.86 -4.57 7.11
CA VAL A 41 1.98 -5.91 7.72
C VAL A 41 0.90 -6.87 7.20
N SER A 42 -0.35 -6.40 7.12
CA SER A 42 -1.47 -7.21 6.63
C SER A 42 -1.31 -7.60 5.16
N GLN A 43 -0.83 -6.67 4.32
CA GLN A 43 -0.55 -6.94 2.91
C GLN A 43 0.60 -7.93 2.74
N VAL A 44 1.67 -7.80 3.51
CA VAL A 44 2.81 -8.72 3.47
C VAL A 44 2.38 -10.13 3.84
N MET A 45 1.55 -10.28 4.87
CA MET A 45 0.98 -11.59 5.24
C MET A 45 0.16 -12.19 4.09
N GLN A 46 -0.77 -11.43 3.50
CA GLN A 46 -1.57 -11.93 2.38
C GLN A 46 -0.72 -12.26 1.14
N ALA A 47 0.34 -11.50 0.88
CA ALA A 47 1.29 -11.79 -0.19
C ALA A 47 2.09 -13.07 0.09
N GLN A 48 2.50 -13.30 1.33
CA GLN A 48 3.16 -14.53 1.75
C GLN A 48 2.24 -15.75 1.61
N ASP A 49 0.97 -15.64 2.00
CA ASP A 49 -0.03 -16.69 1.81
C ASP A 49 -0.22 -17.04 0.34
N LEU A 50 -0.27 -16.03 -0.54
CA LEU A 50 -0.34 -16.22 -2.00
C LEU A 50 0.94 -16.86 -2.55
N ILE A 51 2.13 -16.45 -2.08
CA ILE A 51 3.39 -17.06 -2.49
C ILE A 51 3.43 -18.52 -2.08
N ALA A 52 3.05 -18.84 -0.84
CA ALA A 52 2.99 -20.20 -0.32
C ALA A 52 2.02 -21.08 -1.13
N ALA A 53 0.84 -20.54 -1.45
CA ALA A 53 -0.17 -21.18 -2.30
C ALA A 53 0.29 -21.49 -3.73
N LEU A 54 1.25 -20.72 -4.25
CA LEU A 54 1.77 -20.85 -5.61
C LEU A 54 3.10 -21.62 -5.69
N GLN A 55 3.64 -22.10 -4.56
CA GLN A 55 4.87 -22.89 -4.58
C GLN A 55 4.65 -24.23 -5.30
N PRO A 56 5.66 -24.74 -6.04
CA PRO A 56 5.55 -26.01 -6.78
C PRO A 56 5.20 -27.22 -5.92
N TYR A 57 5.51 -27.17 -4.61
CA TYR A 57 5.28 -28.24 -3.65
C TYR A 57 4.03 -28.02 -2.77
N ALA A 58 3.26 -26.97 -3.04
CA ALA A 58 2.05 -26.67 -2.28
C ALA A 58 0.93 -27.67 -2.59
N ALA A 59 0.05 -27.91 -1.60
CA ALA A 59 -1.16 -28.68 -1.83
C ALA A 59 -2.05 -27.95 -2.88
N PRO A 60 -2.69 -28.67 -3.82
CA PRO A 60 -3.52 -28.05 -4.83
C PRO A 60 -4.68 -27.27 -4.19
N LEU A 61 -4.80 -25.99 -4.54
CA LEU A 61 -5.90 -25.15 -4.13
C LEU A 61 -7.02 -25.19 -5.18
N PRO A 62 -8.30 -25.24 -4.76
CA PRO A 62 -9.40 -25.00 -5.68
C PRO A 62 -9.24 -23.63 -6.35
N ALA A 63 -9.51 -23.56 -7.65
CA ALA A 63 -9.39 -22.33 -8.43
C ALA A 63 -10.25 -21.18 -7.85
N THR A 64 -11.41 -21.52 -7.26
CA THR A 64 -12.28 -20.57 -6.56
C THR A 64 -11.62 -19.97 -5.31
N THR A 65 -10.89 -20.78 -4.54
CA THR A 65 -10.14 -20.33 -3.37
C THR A 65 -9.00 -19.41 -3.76
N LEU A 66 -8.21 -19.79 -4.78
CA LEU A 66 -7.14 -18.95 -5.29
C LEU A 66 -7.69 -17.62 -5.84
N GLY A 67 -8.78 -17.67 -6.59
CA GLY A 67 -9.47 -16.48 -7.10
C GLY A 67 -9.96 -15.56 -5.98
N TYR A 68 -10.48 -16.13 -4.88
CA TYR A 68 -10.86 -15.36 -3.70
C TYR A 68 -9.67 -14.69 -3.03
N MET A 69 -8.57 -15.41 -2.81
CA MET A 69 -7.35 -14.86 -2.21
C MET A 69 -6.78 -13.70 -3.04
N LEU A 70 -6.69 -13.88 -4.36
CA LEU A 70 -6.22 -12.84 -5.29
C LEU A 70 -7.13 -11.61 -5.25
N ARG A 71 -8.46 -11.81 -5.29
CA ARG A 71 -9.42 -10.70 -5.21
C ARG A 71 -9.24 -9.91 -3.92
N CYS A 72 -9.19 -10.58 -2.78
CA CYS A 72 -9.02 -9.93 -1.48
C CYS A 72 -7.70 -9.15 -1.40
N PHE A 73 -6.59 -9.75 -1.87
CA PHE A 73 -5.30 -9.10 -1.91
C PHE A 73 -5.32 -7.82 -2.76
N PHE A 74 -5.79 -7.91 -4.02
CA PHE A 74 -5.83 -6.75 -4.90
C PHE A 74 -6.86 -5.68 -4.49
N GLU A 75 -7.93 -6.07 -3.80
CA GLU A 75 -8.87 -5.12 -3.20
C GLU A 75 -8.24 -4.37 -2.03
N GLY A 76 -7.52 -5.09 -1.15
CA GLY A 76 -6.71 -4.49 -0.08
C GLY A 76 -5.67 -3.52 -0.62
N CYS A 77 -4.86 -3.93 -1.60
CA CYS A 77 -3.85 -3.06 -2.22
C CYS A 77 -4.44 -1.79 -2.83
N ARG A 78 -5.60 -1.88 -3.51
CA ARG A 78 -6.27 -0.70 -4.09
C ARG A 78 -6.75 0.28 -3.01
N ALA A 79 -7.34 -0.24 -1.94
CA ALA A 79 -7.79 0.59 -0.82
C ALA A 79 -6.61 1.29 -0.11
N ASP A 80 -5.48 0.59 0.01
CA ASP A 80 -4.29 1.12 0.66
C ASP A 80 -3.61 2.20 -0.19
N MET A 81 -3.45 1.96 -1.50
CA MET A 81 -2.93 2.99 -2.42
C MET A 81 -3.79 4.26 -2.39
N ALA A 82 -5.13 4.14 -2.36
CA ALA A 82 -6.00 5.32 -2.28
C ALA A 82 -5.82 6.08 -0.95
N PHE A 83 -5.67 5.36 0.16
CA PHE A 83 -5.43 5.96 1.47
C PHE A 83 -4.08 6.68 1.52
N GLU A 84 -3.02 6.07 1.00
CA GLU A 84 -1.68 6.66 0.96
C GLU A 84 -1.61 7.89 0.05
N GLU A 85 -2.24 7.84 -1.13
CA GLU A 85 -2.33 9.00 -2.02
C GLU A 85 -3.03 10.18 -1.34
N LEU A 86 -4.10 9.92 -0.58
CA LEU A 86 -4.78 10.93 0.24
C LEU A 86 -3.87 11.45 1.37
N ALA A 87 -3.20 10.56 2.09
CA ALA A 87 -2.28 10.93 3.17
C ALA A 87 -1.15 11.83 2.66
N ILE A 88 -0.53 11.46 1.54
CA ILE A 88 0.50 12.26 0.89
C ILE A 88 -0.08 13.59 0.44
N LEU A 89 -1.25 13.62 -0.20
CA LEU A 89 -1.84 14.86 -0.69
C LEU A 89 -2.16 15.85 0.43
N VAL A 90 -2.69 15.35 1.55
CA VAL A 90 -3.10 16.18 2.70
C VAL A 90 -1.91 16.67 3.49
N LEU A 91 -0.97 15.79 3.81
CA LEU A 91 0.12 16.12 4.73
C LEU A 91 1.35 16.65 3.98
N ALA A 92 1.70 16.19 2.78
CA ALA A 92 2.95 16.62 2.16
C ALA A 92 2.95 18.10 1.72
N GLU A 93 1.81 18.79 1.78
CA GLU A 93 1.62 20.24 1.56
C GLU A 93 2.59 20.84 0.52
N ARG A 94 3.52 21.71 0.96
CA ARG A 94 4.48 22.46 0.14
C ARG A 94 5.66 21.62 -0.36
N ARG A 95 5.81 20.38 0.10
CA ARG A 95 6.88 19.45 -0.30
C ARG A 95 6.55 18.73 -1.60
N LEU A 96 5.28 18.72 -1.99
CA LEU A 96 4.86 18.23 -3.31
C LEU A 96 5.11 19.27 -4.38
N THR A 97 5.75 18.84 -5.46
CA THR A 97 5.77 19.63 -6.69
C THR A 97 4.34 19.79 -7.23
N PRO A 98 4.04 20.86 -7.99
CA PRO A 98 2.74 21.03 -8.62
C PRO A 98 2.33 19.83 -9.50
N ALA A 99 3.30 19.25 -10.21
CA ALA A 99 3.09 18.07 -11.05
C ALA A 99 2.70 16.83 -10.20
N ALA A 100 3.42 16.55 -9.12
CA ALA A 100 3.10 15.43 -8.23
C ALA A 100 1.71 15.60 -7.59
N ARG A 101 1.36 16.83 -7.19
CA ARG A 101 0.02 17.13 -6.64
C ARG A 101 -1.09 16.89 -7.67
N SER A 102 -0.87 17.28 -8.92
CA SER A 102 -1.84 17.06 -10.00
C SER A 102 -2.04 15.57 -10.28
N LEU A 103 -0.94 14.80 -10.33
CA LEU A 103 -1.00 13.35 -10.52
C LEU A 103 -1.80 12.65 -9.41
N LEU A 104 -1.56 13.00 -8.15
CA LEU A 104 -2.28 12.41 -7.02
C LEU A 104 -3.78 12.76 -7.07
N ARG A 105 -4.14 14.02 -7.36
CA ARG A 105 -5.54 14.42 -7.52
C ARG A 105 -6.23 13.68 -8.66
N ASN A 106 -5.58 13.57 -9.81
CA ASN A 106 -6.15 12.85 -10.96
C ASN A 106 -6.34 11.35 -10.66
N SER A 107 -5.38 10.72 -9.98
CA SER A 107 -5.48 9.31 -9.55
C SER A 107 -6.68 9.09 -8.62
N LEU A 108 -6.86 9.99 -7.65
CA LEU A 108 -7.97 9.94 -6.70
C LEU A 108 -9.32 10.22 -7.38
N ASP A 109 -9.41 11.21 -8.26
CA ASP A 109 -10.63 11.51 -9.02
C ASP A 109 -11.07 10.31 -9.87
N GLN A 110 -10.13 9.58 -10.48
CA GLN A 110 -10.45 8.38 -11.25
C GLN A 110 -10.99 7.25 -10.36
N ARG A 111 -10.57 7.18 -9.09
CA ARG A 111 -10.98 6.13 -8.15
C ARG A 111 -12.26 6.48 -7.38
N CYS A 112 -12.56 7.76 -7.19
CA CYS A 112 -13.74 8.25 -6.48
C CYS A 112 -14.93 8.56 -7.39
N ARG A 113 -14.77 8.51 -8.72
CA ARG A 113 -15.90 8.56 -9.65
C ARG A 113 -16.71 7.27 -9.52
N VAL A 114 -17.84 7.40 -8.82
CA VAL A 114 -18.92 6.41 -8.74
C VAL A 114 -19.61 6.27 -10.09
#